data_AF-J0D3U3-F1
#
_entry.id   AF-J0D3U3-F1
#
_cell.length_a   1.000
_cell.length_b   1.000
_cell.length_c   1.000
_cell.angle_alpha   90.00
_cell.angle_beta   90.00
_cell.angle_gamma   90.00
#
_symmetry.space_group_name_H-M   'P 1'
#
loop_
_entity.id
_entity.type
_entity.pdbx_description
1 polymer ?
#
loop_
_entity_poly.entity_id
_entity_poly.type
_entity_poly.pdbx_seq_one_letter_code
_entity_poly.pdbx_strand_id
1 'polypeptide(L)'
;MKKNKHGLSYLECELRADDPKNHLILRNLQEYDIDYLQALVLNDTHEISSRESAAAAKGYGPLVPCHHTRSPRSQSQLCPHPHRAANGSLQPGLMIQRLQCQARFRVYEPHDLAAHPFILVVCSNPHSHPPPERSMTPPLLREALNTALLNMRWQLADATPRRLALDSGFMATFRQILNWGDTPDDPTLSDLHPSLGNLDHTAILIDAVRKPVFPHGVDFEGAKDLLQKQRLLAPEQQYVRFADEVLLPDKPVPEKMVICMFPSQSERLLDAKRIEVDISFKRVSNWYEFQMVTWDAATSQSVTLCRAFTTSTSASAHHELYRQIFKIAYNDTGRHPRFHYLHGDGYEIWTTDDDRGHALGLGQFLVEIAQDLTAFDRYEPGKRLCDLGPYEHLARFLRLCVVHLRRNIKRYQGKVSKTVYDAMWSLAASETHTDFPKACEIIRTGGKDAANWLREKELFALAALYQPWSKIPLEIWRAGKGNTNGVEQMHRDVNRDGKWLTLLGGIQRGMQHDIREAKNMSLVRSEGIHRRFKPSEPVFTQKRSIQRSVRAEKRRLESAEQAPSDNAHHASTGRKRRAQSLPAGTSALPTTTTSSSSYLTTTPIPIRAPVQTPHIPEAGQHVRDDV
;
A
#
# COMPACT_ATOMS: atom_id res chain seq x y z
N MET A 1 -25.55 -22.56 -31.34
CA MET A 1 -24.22 -21.90 -31.38
C MET A 1 -24.16 -21.00 -32.60
N LYS A 2 -23.56 -19.80 -32.53
CA LYS A 2 -23.53 -18.79 -33.61
C LYS A 2 -22.10 -18.36 -33.92
N LYS A 3 -21.86 -17.75 -35.09
CA LYS A 3 -20.56 -17.11 -35.46
C LYS A 3 -20.73 -15.61 -35.60
N ASN A 4 -19.78 -14.83 -35.11
CA ASN A 4 -19.80 -13.37 -35.25
C ASN A 4 -19.21 -12.93 -36.59
N LYS A 5 -19.25 -11.62 -36.87
CA LYS A 5 -18.72 -10.99 -38.10
C LYS A 5 -17.20 -11.19 -38.33
N HIS A 6 -16.48 -11.71 -37.34
CA HIS A 6 -15.06 -12.03 -37.42
C HIS A 6 -14.81 -13.55 -37.50
N GLY A 7 -15.86 -14.36 -37.69
CA GLY A 7 -15.76 -15.83 -37.79
C GLY A 7 -15.62 -16.56 -36.46
N LEU A 8 -15.64 -15.86 -35.32
CA LEU A 8 -15.49 -16.46 -34.00
C LEU A 8 -16.82 -17.04 -33.51
N SER A 9 -16.78 -18.28 -33.00
CA SER A 9 -17.93 -18.97 -32.41
C SER A 9 -18.32 -18.36 -31.06
N TYR A 10 -19.62 -18.22 -30.80
CA TYR A 10 -20.18 -17.82 -29.52
C TYR A 10 -21.48 -18.59 -29.22
N LEU A 11 -21.81 -18.70 -27.93
CA LEU A 11 -23.07 -19.26 -27.43
C LEU A 11 -23.92 -18.11 -26.92
N GLU A 12 -25.20 -18.13 -27.27
CA GLU A 12 -26.16 -17.09 -26.91
C GLU A 12 -27.50 -17.77 -26.61
N CYS A 13 -28.13 -17.35 -25.51
CA CYS A 13 -29.49 -17.76 -25.17
C CYS A 13 -30.47 -17.33 -26.28
N GLU A 14 -31.32 -18.26 -26.73
CA GLU A 14 -32.27 -18.02 -27.82
C GLU A 14 -33.31 -16.94 -27.51
N LEU A 15 -33.60 -16.71 -26.23
CA LEU A 15 -34.56 -15.71 -25.74
C LEU A 15 -33.94 -14.32 -25.53
N ARG A 16 -32.67 -14.12 -25.90
CA ARG A 16 -31.96 -12.86 -25.70
C ARG A 16 -32.42 -11.82 -26.73
N ALA A 17 -33.30 -10.91 -26.30
CA ALA A 17 -33.61 -9.67 -27.02
C ALA A 17 -32.52 -8.60 -26.77
N ASP A 18 -32.54 -7.51 -27.54
CA ASP A 18 -31.52 -6.44 -27.50
C ASP A 18 -31.39 -5.72 -26.15
N ASP A 19 -32.37 -5.86 -25.25
CA ASP A 19 -32.32 -5.38 -23.87
C ASP A 19 -33.25 -6.25 -23.00
N PRO A 20 -32.71 -7.25 -22.24
CA PRO A 20 -31.95 -6.99 -21.02
C PRO A 20 -30.64 -7.81 -20.87
N LYS A 21 -29.72 -7.30 -20.03
CA LYS A 21 -28.40 -7.90 -19.69
C LYS A 21 -28.45 -9.23 -18.91
N ASN A 22 -29.62 -9.84 -18.75
CA ASN A 22 -29.84 -11.01 -17.89
C ASN A 22 -29.79 -12.35 -18.64
N HIS A 23 -29.51 -12.35 -19.94
CA HIS A 23 -29.40 -13.57 -20.74
C HIS A 23 -27.93 -13.96 -21.01
N LEU A 24 -27.65 -15.26 -20.95
CA LEU A 24 -26.31 -15.82 -21.12
C LEU A 24 -25.76 -15.55 -22.54
N ILE A 25 -24.55 -14.99 -22.60
CA ILE A 25 -23.72 -14.94 -23.80
C ILE A 25 -22.27 -15.31 -23.47
N LEU A 26 -21.76 -16.37 -24.09
CA LEU A 26 -20.38 -16.84 -23.95
C LEU A 26 -19.63 -16.57 -25.25
N ARG A 27 -18.64 -15.68 -25.19
CA ARG A 27 -17.89 -15.19 -26.36
C ARG A 27 -16.48 -15.76 -26.49
N ASN A 28 -16.01 -16.46 -25.46
CA ASN A 28 -14.67 -17.01 -25.34
C ASN A 28 -14.61 -18.49 -25.73
N LEU A 29 -15.36 -18.91 -26.75
CA LEU A 29 -15.41 -20.32 -27.14
C LEU A 29 -14.13 -20.79 -27.86
N GLN A 30 -13.27 -19.89 -28.31
CA GLN A 30 -11.99 -20.23 -28.94
C GLN A 30 -11.03 -21.02 -28.04
N GLU A 31 -11.29 -21.09 -26.74
CA GLU A 31 -10.53 -21.88 -25.77
C GLU A 31 -11.02 -23.34 -25.66
N TYR A 32 -12.06 -23.71 -26.41
CA TYR A 32 -12.73 -25.00 -26.34
C TYR A 32 -12.70 -25.73 -27.68
N ASP A 33 -12.76 -27.07 -27.65
CA ASP A 33 -13.10 -27.87 -28.83
C ASP A 33 -14.57 -27.62 -29.18
N ILE A 34 -14.77 -26.76 -30.18
CA ILE A 34 -16.08 -26.29 -30.62
C ILE A 34 -16.97 -27.43 -31.11
N ASP A 35 -16.39 -28.39 -31.82
CA ASP A 35 -17.14 -29.49 -32.42
C ASP A 35 -17.59 -30.48 -31.34
N TYR A 36 -16.71 -30.77 -30.36
CA TYR A 36 -17.07 -31.57 -29.20
C TYR A 36 -18.11 -30.88 -28.33
N LEU A 37 -17.97 -29.57 -28.09
CA LEU A 37 -18.96 -28.79 -27.35
C LEU A 37 -20.32 -28.76 -28.06
N GLN A 38 -20.32 -28.65 -29.39
CA GLN A 38 -21.54 -28.72 -30.20
C GLN A 38 -22.18 -30.10 -30.12
N ALA A 39 -21.40 -31.17 -30.20
CA ALA A 39 -21.89 -32.54 -30.04
C ALA A 39 -22.52 -32.75 -28.65
N LEU A 40 -21.91 -32.22 -27.58
CA LEU A 40 -22.48 -32.25 -26.22
C LEU A 40 -23.82 -31.50 -26.12
N VAL A 41 -23.92 -30.31 -26.71
CA VAL A 41 -25.15 -29.50 -26.67
C VAL A 41 -26.28 -30.13 -27.49
N LEU A 42 -25.96 -30.74 -28.63
CA LEU A 42 -26.92 -31.40 -29.50
C LEU A 42 -27.22 -32.86 -29.09
N ASN A 43 -26.54 -33.37 -28.05
CA ASN A 43 -26.61 -34.75 -27.62
C ASN A 43 -26.31 -35.76 -28.75
N ASP A 44 -25.34 -35.44 -29.61
CA ASP A 44 -24.87 -36.31 -30.70
C ASP A 44 -23.97 -37.42 -30.13
N THR A 45 -24.61 -38.54 -29.78
CA THR A 45 -23.95 -39.67 -29.11
C THR A 45 -22.83 -40.30 -29.96
N HIS A 46 -22.92 -40.23 -31.29
CA HIS A 46 -21.91 -40.82 -32.18
C HIS A 46 -20.62 -39.99 -32.18
N GLU A 47 -20.76 -38.68 -32.39
CA GLU A 47 -19.61 -37.76 -32.40
C GLU A 47 -18.97 -37.65 -31.02
N ILE A 48 -19.78 -37.62 -29.95
CA ILE A 48 -19.31 -37.70 -28.57
C ILE A 48 -18.46 -38.96 -28.34
N SER A 49 -19.00 -40.13 -28.68
CA SER A 49 -18.34 -41.42 -28.42
C SER A 49 -17.03 -41.56 -29.21
N SER A 50 -17.05 -41.15 -30.49
CA SER A 50 -15.87 -41.14 -31.35
C SER A 50 -14.73 -40.30 -30.75
N ARG A 51 -15.05 -39.06 -30.33
CA ARG A 51 -14.07 -38.13 -29.76
C ARG A 51 -13.56 -38.56 -28.39
N GLU A 52 -14.45 -39.02 -27.52
CA GLU A 52 -14.06 -39.49 -26.19
C GLU A 52 -13.22 -40.77 -26.25
N SER A 53 -13.53 -41.68 -27.17
CA SER A 53 -12.72 -42.89 -27.41
C SER A 53 -11.34 -42.52 -27.97
N ALA A 54 -11.27 -41.56 -28.90
CA ALA A 54 -10.01 -41.06 -29.43
C ALA A 54 -9.16 -40.34 -28.35
N ALA A 55 -9.80 -39.60 -27.44
CA ALA A 55 -9.13 -39.01 -26.29
C ALA A 55 -8.64 -40.08 -25.31
N ALA A 56 -9.46 -41.08 -25.02
CA ALA A 56 -9.13 -42.19 -24.12
C ALA A 56 -7.95 -43.02 -24.63
N ALA A 57 -7.89 -43.27 -25.94
CA ALA A 57 -6.75 -43.92 -26.59
C ALA A 57 -5.44 -43.14 -26.42
N LYS A 58 -5.52 -41.82 -26.22
CA LYS A 58 -4.39 -40.93 -25.93
C LYS A 58 -4.15 -40.73 -24.42
N GLY A 59 -4.91 -41.41 -23.56
CA GLY A 59 -4.73 -41.39 -22.11
C GLY A 59 -5.34 -40.18 -21.39
N TYR A 60 -6.26 -39.43 -22.01
CA TYR A 60 -6.98 -38.34 -21.36
C TYR A 60 -8.49 -38.34 -21.67
N GLY A 61 -9.27 -37.54 -20.96
CA GLY A 61 -10.72 -37.42 -21.17
C GLY A 61 -11.57 -38.28 -20.22
N PRO A 62 -12.91 -38.22 -20.35
CA PRO A 62 -13.83 -38.69 -19.32
C PRO A 62 -14.01 -40.21 -19.24
N LEU A 63 -13.51 -40.96 -20.24
CA LEU A 63 -13.54 -42.42 -20.27
C LEU A 63 -12.28 -43.08 -19.66
N VAL A 64 -11.25 -42.29 -19.35
CA VAL A 64 -10.00 -42.82 -18.77
C VAL A 64 -10.18 -43.07 -17.27
N PRO A 65 -9.64 -44.17 -16.72
CA PRO A 65 -9.63 -44.39 -15.27
C PRO A 65 -9.01 -43.20 -14.53
N CYS A 66 -9.75 -42.68 -13.55
CA CYS A 66 -9.30 -41.55 -12.76
C CYS A 66 -8.57 -42.02 -11.50
N HIS A 67 -7.34 -41.54 -11.32
CA HIS A 67 -6.53 -41.79 -10.12
C HIS A 67 -6.41 -40.54 -9.23
N HIS A 68 -7.29 -39.56 -9.43
CA HIS A 68 -7.29 -38.33 -8.65
C HIS A 68 -7.61 -38.64 -7.20
N THR A 69 -6.75 -38.18 -6.29
CA THR A 69 -6.93 -38.32 -4.85
C THR A 69 -6.86 -36.96 -4.19
N ARG A 70 -7.52 -36.81 -3.04
CA ARG A 70 -7.41 -35.62 -2.19
C ARG A 70 -7.32 -36.04 -0.73
N SER A 71 -6.78 -35.13 0.08
CA SER A 71 -6.85 -35.26 1.53
C SER A 71 -8.32 -35.43 1.99
N PRO A 72 -8.62 -36.34 2.94
CA PRO A 72 -9.96 -36.44 3.54
C PRO A 72 -10.44 -35.15 4.22
N ARG A 73 -9.54 -34.18 4.45
CA ARG A 73 -9.87 -32.84 4.99
C ARG A 73 -10.24 -31.82 3.91
N SER A 74 -10.09 -32.16 2.63
CA SER A 74 -10.53 -31.30 1.53
C SER A 74 -12.05 -31.10 1.62
N GLN A 75 -12.50 -29.85 1.54
CA GLN A 75 -13.94 -29.53 1.46
C GLN A 75 -14.55 -29.92 0.10
N SER A 76 -13.74 -30.19 -0.92
CA SER A 76 -14.23 -30.63 -2.23
C SER A 76 -14.65 -32.10 -2.20
N GLN A 77 -15.94 -32.35 -2.42
CA GLN A 77 -16.53 -33.68 -2.59
C GLN A 77 -16.56 -34.13 -4.05
N LEU A 78 -16.19 -33.26 -4.99
CA LEU A 78 -16.18 -33.53 -6.42
C LEU A 78 -14.76 -33.62 -6.95
N CYS A 79 -14.56 -34.55 -7.88
CA CYS A 79 -13.37 -34.64 -8.70
C CYS A 79 -13.31 -33.43 -9.65
N PRO A 80 -12.16 -32.77 -9.83
CA PRO A 80 -12.01 -31.68 -10.78
C PRO A 80 -12.07 -32.14 -12.24
N HIS A 81 -11.93 -33.44 -12.49
CA HIS A 81 -12.03 -34.01 -13.83
C HIS A 81 -13.48 -34.40 -14.14
N PRO A 82 -13.95 -34.17 -15.37
CA PRO A 82 -15.27 -34.64 -15.80
C PRO A 82 -15.26 -36.16 -16.01
N HIS A 83 -16.33 -36.83 -15.60
CA HIS A 83 -16.52 -38.27 -15.76
C HIS A 83 -17.86 -38.57 -16.44
N ARG A 84 -17.91 -39.69 -17.18
CA ARG A 84 -19.18 -40.24 -17.66
C ARG A 84 -19.84 -41.04 -16.54
N ALA A 85 -21.09 -40.69 -16.24
CA ALA A 85 -21.93 -41.40 -15.30
C ALA A 85 -22.60 -42.63 -15.94
N ALA A 86 -23.22 -43.50 -15.15
CA ALA A 86 -23.91 -44.70 -15.64
C ALA A 86 -25.06 -44.39 -16.61
N ASN A 87 -25.67 -43.20 -16.50
CA ASN A 87 -26.70 -42.71 -17.42
C ASN A 87 -26.11 -42.02 -18.67
N GLY A 88 -24.79 -42.07 -18.86
CA GLY A 88 -24.09 -41.45 -19.97
C GLY A 88 -23.86 -39.94 -19.82
N SER A 89 -24.33 -39.28 -18.74
CA SER A 89 -24.11 -37.83 -18.57
C SER A 89 -22.66 -37.50 -18.19
N LEU A 90 -22.19 -36.32 -18.61
CA LEU A 90 -20.90 -35.80 -18.20
C LEU A 90 -21.07 -35.00 -16.91
N GLN A 91 -20.48 -35.46 -15.81
CA GLN A 91 -20.58 -34.78 -14.52
C GLN A 91 -19.26 -34.87 -13.73
N PRO A 92 -19.03 -33.93 -12.79
CA PRO A 92 -17.97 -34.11 -11.81
C PRO A 92 -18.21 -35.39 -11.01
N GLY A 93 -17.17 -36.20 -10.87
CA GLY A 93 -17.25 -37.48 -10.18
C GLY A 93 -17.33 -37.27 -8.68
N LEU A 94 -18.20 -38.01 -7.99
CA LEU A 94 -18.22 -37.99 -6.52
C LEU A 94 -16.94 -38.63 -5.98
N MET A 95 -16.24 -37.91 -5.12
CA MET A 95 -15.06 -38.42 -4.42
C MET A 95 -15.53 -39.47 -3.41
N ILE A 96 -15.04 -40.71 -3.56
CA ILE A 96 -15.37 -41.80 -2.65
C ILE A 96 -14.32 -41.85 -1.54
N GLN A 97 -14.76 -41.78 -0.28
CA GLN A 97 -13.88 -41.96 0.86
C GLN A 97 -13.49 -43.44 0.98
N ARG A 98 -12.28 -43.79 0.51
CA ARG A 98 -11.71 -45.13 0.73
C ARG A 98 -11.20 -45.24 2.17
N LEU A 99 -12.04 -45.80 3.05
CA LEU A 99 -11.77 -45.94 4.49
C LEU A 99 -10.81 -47.09 4.86
N GLN A 100 -10.50 -48.00 3.94
CA GLN A 100 -9.78 -49.24 4.25
C GLN A 100 -8.46 -49.35 3.48
N CYS A 101 -7.47 -48.58 3.92
CA CYS A 101 -6.08 -48.88 3.59
C CYS A 101 -5.61 -50.03 4.50
N GLN A 102 -5.06 -51.10 3.92
CA GLN A 102 -4.56 -52.24 4.70
C GLN A 102 -3.11 -52.04 5.17
N ALA A 103 -2.44 -50.98 4.70
CA ALA A 103 -1.09 -50.63 5.10
C ALA A 103 -1.04 -50.31 6.61
N ARG A 104 -0.09 -50.92 7.32
CA ARG A 104 0.13 -50.71 8.76
C ARG A 104 1.55 -50.23 9.00
N PHE A 105 1.70 -49.11 9.70
CA PHE A 105 3.00 -48.62 10.14
C PHE A 105 3.29 -49.09 11.56
N ARG A 106 4.44 -49.73 11.78
CA ARG A 106 5.01 -49.97 13.11
C ARG A 106 6.22 -49.07 13.26
N VAL A 107 6.25 -48.26 14.32
CA VAL A 107 7.34 -47.35 14.63
C VAL A 107 8.07 -47.92 15.84
N TYR A 108 9.36 -48.19 15.69
CA TYR A 108 10.23 -48.65 16.75
C TYR A 108 11.20 -47.52 17.08
N GLU A 109 11.03 -46.96 18.28
CA GLU A 109 11.89 -45.93 18.83
C GLU A 109 12.87 -46.59 19.81
N PRO A 110 14.19 -46.41 19.65
CA PRO A 110 15.16 -46.95 20.59
C PRO A 110 15.05 -46.22 21.93
N HIS A 111 15.28 -46.93 23.04
CA HIS A 111 15.22 -46.36 24.39
C HIS A 111 16.23 -45.22 24.63
N ASP A 112 17.35 -45.24 23.90
CA ASP A 112 18.37 -44.21 23.92
C ASP A 112 18.64 -43.69 22.50
N LEU A 113 18.01 -42.56 22.18
CA LEU A 113 18.19 -41.85 20.90
C LEU A 113 19.55 -41.14 20.77
N ALA A 114 20.30 -40.94 21.87
CA ALA A 114 21.64 -40.36 21.81
C ALA A 114 22.66 -41.39 21.33
N ALA A 115 22.56 -42.63 21.82
CA ALA A 115 23.38 -43.74 21.33
C ALA A 115 22.90 -44.29 19.97
N HIS A 116 21.59 -44.26 19.70
CA HIS A 116 20.99 -44.82 18.49
C HIS A 116 20.06 -43.80 17.81
N PRO A 117 20.58 -42.94 16.90
CA PRO A 117 19.84 -41.77 16.40
C PRO A 117 18.78 -42.09 15.34
N PHE A 118 18.45 -43.36 15.11
CA PHE A 118 17.55 -43.80 14.05
C PHE A 118 16.29 -44.46 14.62
N ILE A 119 15.13 -44.02 14.11
CA ILE A 119 13.82 -44.64 14.35
C ILE A 119 13.54 -45.58 13.18
N LEU A 120 13.15 -46.83 13.47
CA LEU A 120 12.75 -47.78 12.43
C LEU A 120 11.24 -47.67 12.19
N VAL A 121 10.85 -47.31 10.97
CA VAL A 121 9.46 -47.28 10.53
C VAL A 121 9.21 -48.41 9.52
N VAL A 122 8.41 -49.40 9.91
CA VAL A 122 8.06 -50.55 9.05
C VAL A 122 6.63 -50.41 8.55
N CYS A 123 6.47 -50.22 7.24
CA CYS A 123 5.17 -50.35 6.58
C CYS A 123 4.92 -51.81 6.19
N SER A 124 3.83 -52.40 6.68
CA SER A 124 3.37 -53.74 6.34
C SER A 124 2.13 -53.65 5.44
N ASN A 125 2.04 -54.50 4.42
CA ASN A 125 0.99 -54.54 3.37
C ASN A 125 1.05 -53.37 2.36
N PRO A 126 0.68 -53.60 1.09
CA PRO A 126 0.66 -52.55 0.07
C PRO A 126 -0.47 -51.55 0.30
N HIS A 127 -0.25 -50.29 -0.10
CA HIS A 127 -1.31 -49.28 -0.15
C HIS A 127 -2.31 -49.59 -1.28
N SER A 128 -3.60 -49.41 -1.01
CA SER A 128 -4.69 -49.57 -1.99
C SER A 128 -5.05 -48.27 -2.72
N HIS A 129 -4.24 -47.23 -2.55
CA HIS A 129 -4.44 -45.90 -3.08
C HIS A 129 -3.08 -45.16 -3.25
N PRO A 130 -3.01 -44.15 -4.14
CA PRO A 130 -1.87 -43.24 -4.20
C PRO A 130 -1.61 -42.50 -2.86
N PRO A 131 -0.37 -42.06 -2.58
CA PRO A 131 -0.09 -41.23 -1.41
C PRO A 131 -0.98 -39.98 -1.39
N PRO A 132 -1.62 -39.65 -0.25
CA PRO A 132 -2.43 -38.45 -0.15
C PRO A 132 -1.56 -37.18 -0.21
N GLU A 133 -2.18 -36.06 -0.57
CA GLU A 133 -1.52 -34.75 -0.57
C GLU A 133 -0.96 -34.40 0.82
N ARG A 134 0.29 -33.90 0.85
CA ARG A 134 0.98 -33.41 2.07
C ARG A 134 0.40 -32.07 2.53
N SER A 135 -0.85 -32.10 2.97
CA SER A 135 -1.66 -30.92 3.30
C SER A 135 -1.43 -30.35 4.71
N MET A 136 -0.79 -31.11 5.61
CA MET A 136 -0.62 -30.72 7.01
C MET A 136 0.83 -30.46 7.37
N THR A 137 1.09 -29.34 8.05
CA THR A 137 2.40 -29.07 8.68
C THR A 137 2.51 -29.83 10.00
N PRO A 138 3.52 -30.71 10.18
CA PRO A 138 3.80 -31.40 11.44
C PRO A 138 3.96 -30.42 12.63
N PRO A 139 3.58 -30.81 13.86
CA PRO A 139 3.66 -29.93 15.03
C PRO A 139 5.04 -29.31 15.27
N LEU A 140 6.11 -30.11 15.21
CA LEU A 140 7.49 -29.61 15.41
C LEU A 140 7.89 -28.53 14.40
N LEU A 141 7.51 -28.70 13.13
CA LEU A 141 7.79 -27.72 12.07
C LEU A 141 6.91 -26.46 12.22
N ARG A 142 5.69 -26.63 12.75
CA ARG A 142 4.84 -25.50 13.11
C ARG A 142 5.44 -24.70 14.26
N GLU A 143 5.99 -25.35 15.29
CA GLU A 143 6.67 -24.68 16.40
C GLU A 143 7.90 -23.89 15.93
N ALA A 144 8.69 -24.46 15.02
CA ALA A 144 9.81 -23.76 14.39
C ALA A 144 9.33 -22.50 13.63
N LEU A 145 8.28 -22.63 12.81
CA LEU A 145 7.68 -21.49 12.11
C LEU A 145 7.13 -20.44 13.09
N ASN A 146 6.45 -20.86 14.16
CA ASN A 146 5.91 -19.97 15.18
C ASN A 146 7.02 -19.15 15.85
N THR A 147 8.14 -19.77 16.16
CA THR A 147 9.31 -19.10 16.74
C THR A 147 9.85 -18.02 15.80
N ALA A 148 10.01 -18.35 14.50
CA ALA A 148 10.43 -17.38 13.50
C ALA A 148 9.43 -16.21 13.36
N LEU A 149 8.13 -16.49 13.42
CA LEU A 149 7.08 -15.47 13.35
C LEU A 149 7.08 -14.53 14.57
N LEU A 150 7.27 -15.07 15.79
CA LEU A 150 7.33 -14.28 17.01
C LEU A 150 8.56 -13.35 17.02
N ASN A 151 9.67 -13.77 16.42
CA ASN A 151 10.88 -12.97 16.29
C ASN A 151 10.71 -11.73 15.39
N MET A 152 9.65 -11.67 14.58
CA MET A 152 9.29 -10.49 13.79
C MET A 152 8.78 -9.32 14.64
N ARG A 153 8.48 -9.56 15.94
CA ARG A 153 7.97 -8.54 16.87
C ARG A 153 6.75 -7.81 16.29
N TRP A 154 6.77 -6.47 16.27
CA TRP A 154 5.69 -5.63 15.75
C TRP A 154 5.39 -5.88 14.26
N GLN A 155 6.35 -6.40 13.49
CA GLN A 155 6.15 -6.67 12.05
C GLN A 155 5.18 -7.84 11.82
N LEU A 156 4.96 -8.70 12.83
CA LEU A 156 3.93 -9.74 12.81
C LEU A 156 2.52 -9.17 12.58
N ALA A 157 2.24 -7.93 13.02
CA ALA A 157 0.94 -7.28 12.84
C ALA A 157 0.55 -7.14 11.35
N ASP A 158 1.54 -7.13 10.46
CA ASP A 158 1.39 -6.94 9.02
C ASP A 158 1.91 -8.14 8.21
N ALA A 159 2.25 -9.24 8.88
CA ALA A 159 2.78 -10.43 8.24
C ALA A 159 1.76 -11.08 7.30
N THR A 160 2.25 -11.44 6.12
CA THR A 160 1.56 -12.27 5.12
C THR A 160 2.59 -13.22 4.52
N PRO A 161 2.18 -14.35 3.93
CA PRO A 161 3.13 -15.31 3.34
C PRO A 161 4.15 -14.64 2.41
N ARG A 162 3.68 -13.69 1.58
CA ARG A 162 4.55 -12.90 0.70
C ARG A 162 5.50 -11.96 1.44
N ARG A 163 5.05 -11.31 2.53
CA ARG A 163 5.89 -10.39 3.31
C ARG A 163 6.95 -11.11 4.13
N LEU A 164 6.70 -12.36 4.55
CA LEU A 164 7.72 -13.20 5.19
C LEU A 164 8.94 -13.38 4.29
N ALA A 165 8.70 -13.72 3.01
CA ALA A 165 9.77 -13.90 2.02
C ALA A 165 10.57 -12.61 1.73
N LEU A 166 10.03 -11.43 2.06
CA LEU A 166 10.68 -10.13 1.86
C LEU A 166 11.31 -9.58 3.15
N ASP A 167 11.05 -10.21 4.30
CA ASP A 167 11.53 -9.74 5.59
C ASP A 167 12.90 -10.36 5.89
N SER A 168 13.94 -9.54 5.91
CA SER A 168 15.31 -10.00 6.09
C SER A 168 15.56 -10.65 7.46
N GLY A 169 14.87 -10.20 8.51
CA GLY A 169 14.98 -10.75 9.86
C GLY A 169 14.35 -12.15 9.95
N PHE A 170 13.16 -12.29 9.38
CA PHE A 170 12.51 -13.59 9.22
C PHE A 170 13.37 -14.52 8.37
N MET A 171 13.82 -14.08 7.20
CA MET A 171 14.62 -14.90 6.27
C MET A 171 15.97 -15.32 6.86
N ALA A 172 16.61 -14.47 7.66
CA ALA A 172 17.82 -14.85 8.39
C ALA A 172 17.55 -15.99 9.40
N THR A 173 16.48 -15.85 10.19
CA THR A 173 16.05 -16.90 11.15
C THR A 173 15.65 -18.18 10.40
N PHE A 174 14.97 -18.05 9.27
CA PHE A 174 14.48 -19.16 8.47
C PHE A 174 15.63 -19.95 7.82
N ARG A 175 16.66 -19.26 7.29
CA ARG A 175 17.90 -19.90 6.81
C ARG A 175 18.60 -20.67 7.93
N GLN A 176 18.67 -20.12 9.14
CA GLN A 176 19.24 -20.83 10.30
C GLN A 176 18.45 -22.09 10.65
N ILE A 177 17.12 -22.02 10.68
CA ILE A 177 16.26 -23.19 10.96
C ILE A 177 16.49 -24.31 9.93
N LEU A 178 16.71 -23.96 8.67
CA LEU A 178 16.91 -24.93 7.59
C LEU A 178 18.38 -25.37 7.42
N ASN A 179 19.31 -24.82 8.19
CA ASN A 179 20.75 -24.92 7.91
C ASN A 179 21.06 -24.60 6.43
N TRP A 180 20.40 -23.56 5.91
CA TRP A 180 20.51 -23.16 4.51
C TRP A 180 21.91 -22.61 4.26
N GLY A 181 22.67 -23.29 3.41
CA GLY A 181 24.05 -22.92 3.08
C GLY A 181 24.15 -21.64 2.25
N ASP A 182 25.37 -21.32 1.82
CA ASP A 182 25.66 -20.20 0.92
C ASP A 182 25.26 -20.54 -0.53
N THR A 183 23.96 -20.74 -0.76
CA THR A 183 23.40 -20.88 -2.10
C THR A 183 22.97 -19.51 -2.65
N PRO A 184 22.95 -19.32 -3.98
CA PRO A 184 22.54 -18.04 -4.57
C PRO A 184 21.03 -17.76 -4.45
N ASP A 185 20.25 -18.76 -4.03
CA ASP A 185 18.79 -18.69 -3.87
C ASP A 185 18.37 -18.64 -2.38
N ASP A 186 17.31 -17.88 -2.13
CA ASP A 186 16.67 -17.83 -0.82
C ASP A 186 15.69 -19.01 -0.63
N PRO A 187 15.62 -19.61 0.57
CA PRO A 187 14.67 -20.68 0.83
C PRO A 187 13.23 -20.17 0.73
N THR A 188 12.36 -21.02 0.25
CA THR A 188 10.91 -20.83 0.23
C THR A 188 10.27 -21.49 1.45
N LEU A 189 9.06 -21.06 1.82
CA LEU A 189 8.34 -21.69 2.94
C LEU A 189 8.11 -23.19 2.72
N SER A 190 8.00 -23.64 1.46
CA SER A 190 7.90 -25.06 1.11
C SER A 190 9.14 -25.89 1.44
N ASP A 191 10.31 -25.27 1.57
CA ASP A 191 11.56 -25.96 1.94
C ASP A 191 11.57 -26.37 3.41
N LEU A 192 10.81 -25.68 4.27
CA LEU A 192 10.52 -26.18 5.61
C LEU A 192 9.54 -27.36 5.57
N HIS A 193 8.44 -27.22 4.82
CA HIS A 193 7.50 -28.32 4.57
C HIS A 193 6.62 -28.02 3.35
N PRO A 194 6.36 -28.99 2.44
CA PRO A 194 5.58 -28.76 1.22
C PRO A 194 4.20 -28.14 1.44
N SER A 195 3.53 -28.43 2.57
CA SER A 195 2.23 -27.84 2.90
C SER A 195 2.26 -26.31 3.00
N LEU A 196 3.40 -25.72 3.34
CA LEU A 196 3.56 -24.28 3.50
C LEU A 196 3.71 -23.54 2.15
N GLY A 197 3.87 -24.29 1.06
CA GLY A 197 3.71 -23.76 -0.31
C GLY A 197 2.26 -23.34 -0.60
N ASN A 198 1.28 -23.86 0.15
CA ASN A 198 -0.08 -23.32 0.14
C ASN A 198 -0.11 -22.04 0.98
N LEU A 199 -0.18 -20.90 0.31
CA LEU A 199 -0.16 -19.59 0.96
C LEU A 199 -1.38 -19.34 1.86
N ASP A 200 -2.54 -19.93 1.56
CA ASP A 200 -3.73 -19.81 2.41
C ASP A 200 -3.53 -20.58 3.71
N HIS A 201 -2.97 -21.79 3.64
CA HIS A 201 -2.61 -22.57 4.83
C HIS A 201 -1.56 -21.84 5.67
N THR A 202 -0.54 -21.27 5.04
CA THR A 202 0.45 -20.43 5.72
C THR A 202 -0.20 -19.21 6.37
N ALA A 203 -1.15 -18.54 5.71
CA ALA A 203 -1.87 -17.41 6.28
C ALA A 203 -2.65 -17.81 7.55
N ILE A 204 -3.29 -18.98 7.55
CA ILE A 204 -3.97 -19.54 8.74
C ILE A 204 -2.97 -19.73 9.90
N LEU A 205 -1.77 -20.25 9.62
CA LEU A 205 -0.74 -20.44 10.64
C LEU A 205 -0.20 -19.11 11.18
N ILE A 206 0.03 -18.13 10.30
CA ILE A 206 0.40 -16.76 10.72
C ILE A 206 -0.68 -16.21 11.67
N ASP A 207 -1.96 -16.38 11.32
CA ASP A 207 -3.07 -15.93 12.15
C ASP A 207 -3.17 -16.63 13.50
N ALA A 208 -2.85 -17.92 13.55
CA ALA A 208 -2.80 -18.66 14.80
C ALA A 208 -1.75 -18.09 15.77
N VAL A 209 -0.63 -17.57 15.27
CA VAL A 209 0.41 -16.91 16.08
C VAL A 209 0.07 -15.45 16.36
N ARG A 210 -0.52 -14.75 15.39
CA ARG A 210 -0.85 -13.33 15.47
C ARG A 210 -1.97 -13.04 16.47
N LYS A 211 -3.01 -13.87 16.52
CA LYS A 211 -4.19 -13.66 17.38
C LYS A 211 -3.84 -13.56 18.88
N PRO A 212 -3.03 -14.46 19.47
CA PRO A 212 -2.60 -14.31 20.86
C PRO A 212 -1.77 -13.06 21.14
N VAL A 213 -0.95 -12.62 20.18
CA VAL A 213 -0.10 -11.42 20.32
C VAL A 213 -0.93 -10.13 20.20
N PHE A 214 -1.94 -10.14 19.33
CA PHE A 214 -2.85 -9.03 19.08
C PHE A 214 -4.31 -9.49 19.33
N PRO A 215 -4.72 -9.65 20.59
CA PRO A 215 -6.04 -10.20 20.93
C PRO A 215 -7.21 -9.35 20.42
N HIS A 216 -7.00 -8.03 20.29
CA HIS A 216 -7.95 -7.07 19.73
C HIS A 216 -7.80 -6.87 18.21
N GLY A 217 -7.02 -7.74 17.54
CA GLY A 217 -6.74 -7.67 16.12
C GLY A 217 -5.70 -6.60 15.75
N VAL A 218 -5.56 -6.35 14.45
CA VAL A 218 -4.53 -5.47 13.85
C VAL A 218 -5.10 -4.24 13.13
N ASP A 219 -6.41 -4.04 13.27
CA ASP A 219 -7.15 -2.89 12.75
C ASP A 219 -7.51 -1.93 13.90
N PHE A 220 -8.63 -1.19 13.79
CA PHE A 220 -9.02 -0.15 14.75
C PHE A 220 -9.03 -0.57 16.23
N GLU A 221 -9.65 -1.70 16.57
CA GLU A 221 -9.69 -2.19 17.97
C GLU A 221 -8.28 -2.46 18.52
N GLY A 222 -7.39 -2.97 17.67
CA GLY A 222 -5.98 -3.11 17.98
C GLY A 222 -5.29 -1.77 18.21
N ALA A 223 -5.66 -0.71 17.49
CA ALA A 223 -5.13 0.64 17.71
C ALA A 223 -5.62 1.25 19.04
N LYS A 224 -6.86 0.99 19.46
CA LYS A 224 -7.35 1.40 20.79
C LYS A 224 -6.62 0.66 21.91
N ASP A 225 -6.40 -0.64 21.76
CA ASP A 225 -5.59 -1.43 22.69
C ASP A 225 -4.15 -0.90 22.77
N LEU A 226 -3.55 -0.57 21.62
CA LEU A 226 -2.23 0.05 21.56
C LEU A 226 -2.20 1.41 22.26
N LEU A 227 -3.24 2.25 22.12
CA LEU A 227 -3.36 3.51 22.86
C LEU A 227 -3.35 3.26 24.39
N GLN A 228 -4.08 2.26 24.88
CA GLN A 228 -4.05 1.95 26.32
C GLN A 228 -2.65 1.52 26.77
N LYS A 229 -1.96 0.69 25.99
CA LYS A 229 -0.56 0.33 26.26
C LYS A 229 0.38 1.52 26.24
N GLN A 230 0.17 2.46 25.32
CA GLN A 230 0.97 3.69 25.22
C GLN A 230 0.77 4.60 26.45
N ARG A 231 -0.44 4.67 27.01
CA ARG A 231 -0.71 5.44 28.24
C ARG A 231 0.05 4.95 29.47
N LEU A 232 0.51 3.69 29.47
CA LEU A 232 1.33 3.12 30.55
C LEU A 232 2.81 3.48 30.42
N LEU A 233 3.24 4.02 29.27
CA LEU A 233 4.62 4.45 29.05
C LEU A 233 4.85 5.85 29.61
N ALA A 234 6.12 6.18 29.86
CA ALA A 234 6.53 7.55 30.16
C ALA A 234 6.07 8.52 29.06
N PRO A 235 5.64 9.75 29.38
CA PRO A 235 5.06 10.70 28.42
C PRO A 235 5.86 10.82 27.11
N GLU A 236 7.19 10.89 27.20
CA GLU A 236 8.11 11.08 26.07
C GLU A 236 8.13 9.89 25.11
N GLN A 237 7.72 8.71 25.58
CA GLN A 237 7.65 7.47 24.80
C GLN A 237 6.27 7.26 24.16
N GLN A 238 5.25 8.05 24.54
CA GLN A 238 3.90 7.91 24.02
C GLN A 238 3.82 8.41 22.58
N TYR A 239 3.44 7.53 21.66
CA TYR A 239 3.32 7.83 20.23
C TYR A 239 1.88 7.86 19.73
N VAL A 240 1.07 6.84 20.03
CA VAL A 240 -0.37 6.87 19.72
C VAL A 240 -1.05 7.69 20.81
N ARG A 241 -1.64 8.83 20.44
CA ARG A 241 -2.18 9.81 21.40
C ARG A 241 -3.71 9.91 21.35
N PHE A 242 -4.31 9.48 20.25
CA PHE A 242 -5.76 9.40 20.06
C PHE A 242 -6.11 8.18 19.22
N ALA A 243 -7.18 7.48 19.55
CA ALA A 243 -7.75 6.36 18.80
C ALA A 243 -9.20 6.20 19.23
N ASP A 244 -10.12 6.88 18.55
CA ASP A 244 -11.54 6.90 18.93
C ASP A 244 -12.48 7.08 17.74
N GLU A 245 -13.74 6.75 17.95
CA GLU A 245 -14.83 7.02 17.03
C GLU A 245 -15.42 8.40 17.32
N VAL A 246 -15.54 9.24 16.30
CA VAL A 246 -16.07 10.59 16.42
C VAL A 246 -17.34 10.70 15.61
N LEU A 247 -18.45 11.05 16.28
CA LEU A 247 -19.68 11.41 15.61
C LEU A 247 -19.53 12.82 14.99
N LEU A 248 -19.54 12.89 13.66
CA LEU A 248 -19.41 14.15 12.94
C LEU A 248 -20.80 14.76 12.66
N PRO A 249 -20.94 16.10 12.68
CA PRO A 249 -22.24 16.76 12.50
C PRO A 249 -22.95 16.44 11.17
N ASP A 250 -22.18 16.15 10.13
CA ASP A 250 -22.65 15.88 8.77
C ASP A 250 -22.78 14.37 8.46
N LYS A 251 -22.54 13.49 9.44
CA LYS A 251 -22.56 12.04 9.22
C LYS A 251 -23.39 11.29 10.26
N PRO A 252 -24.19 10.29 9.80
CA PRO A 252 -25.01 9.49 10.70
C PRO A 252 -24.23 8.38 11.43
N VAL A 253 -23.03 8.05 10.95
CA VAL A 253 -22.17 6.99 11.51
C VAL A 253 -20.89 7.62 12.03
N PRO A 254 -20.41 7.23 13.23
CA PRO A 254 -19.12 7.68 13.74
C PRO A 254 -17.96 7.35 12.78
N GLU A 255 -17.06 8.31 12.60
CA GLU A 255 -15.84 8.13 11.83
C GLU A 255 -14.70 7.75 12.76
N LYS A 256 -13.78 6.92 12.27
CA LYS A 256 -12.65 6.45 13.07
C LYS A 256 -11.45 7.35 12.85
N MET A 257 -10.78 7.73 13.93
CA MET A 257 -9.59 8.56 13.88
C MET A 257 -8.52 8.05 14.84
N VAL A 258 -7.28 7.98 14.35
CA VAL A 258 -6.09 7.66 15.14
C VAL A 258 -5.04 8.73 14.91
N ILE A 259 -4.51 9.34 15.98
CA ILE A 259 -3.47 10.38 15.89
C ILE A 259 -2.19 9.87 16.56
N CYS A 260 -1.08 10.03 15.83
CA CYS A 260 0.24 9.53 16.18
C CYS A 260 1.26 10.68 16.14
N MET A 261 1.82 11.01 17.31
CA MET A 261 2.90 11.98 17.47
C MET A 261 3.53 11.84 18.87
N PHE A 262 4.86 11.96 18.95
CA PHE A 262 5.59 12.10 20.20
C PHE A 262 5.44 13.52 20.78
N PRO A 263 5.61 13.72 22.11
CA PRO A 263 5.60 15.07 22.70
C PRO A 263 6.61 16.04 22.08
N SER A 264 7.81 15.56 21.74
CA SER A 264 8.80 16.39 21.02
C SER A 264 8.33 16.83 19.62
N GLN A 265 7.39 16.11 19.00
CA GLN A 265 6.76 16.54 17.76
C GLN A 265 5.64 17.56 18.02
N SER A 266 4.95 17.51 19.17
CA SER A 266 4.03 18.56 19.62
C SER A 266 4.72 19.91 19.80
N GLU A 267 5.89 19.93 20.45
CA GLU A 267 6.70 21.14 20.58
C GLU A 267 7.10 21.70 19.21
N ARG A 268 7.67 20.85 18.35
CA ARG A 268 8.05 21.24 16.98
C ARG A 268 6.86 21.70 16.15
N LEU A 269 5.68 21.10 16.36
CA LEU A 269 4.46 21.50 15.67
C LEU A 269 4.14 22.96 16.00
N LEU A 270 4.18 23.36 17.27
CA LEU A 270 3.88 24.72 17.71
C LEU A 270 4.98 25.72 17.36
N ASP A 271 6.24 25.28 17.29
CA ASP A 271 7.38 26.14 16.92
C ASP A 271 7.51 26.35 15.41
N ALA A 272 6.92 25.46 14.60
CA ALA A 272 6.99 25.54 13.15
C ALA A 272 6.32 26.83 12.62
N LYS A 273 6.99 27.52 11.70
CA LYS A 273 6.41 28.69 11.01
C LYS A 273 5.72 28.31 9.70
N ARG A 274 6.16 27.22 9.07
CA ARG A 274 5.71 26.83 7.73
C ARG A 274 5.47 25.33 7.69
N ILE A 275 4.24 24.93 7.41
CA ILE A 275 3.82 23.53 7.44
C ILE A 275 3.42 23.10 6.04
N GLU A 276 3.78 21.87 5.69
CA GLU A 276 3.30 21.14 4.52
C GLU A 276 2.37 20.01 4.99
N VAL A 277 1.23 19.86 4.34
CA VAL A 277 0.25 18.81 4.62
C VAL A 277 -0.07 18.03 3.35
N ASP A 278 -0.23 16.71 3.48
CA ASP A 278 -0.66 15.82 2.42
C ASP A 278 -1.45 14.64 2.99
N ILE A 279 -2.24 13.99 2.12
CA ILE A 279 -3.07 12.83 2.46
C ILE A 279 -2.72 11.67 1.52
N SER A 280 -2.29 10.55 2.10
CA SER A 280 -1.99 9.33 1.36
C SER A 280 -3.14 8.32 1.43
N PHE A 281 -3.49 7.78 0.26
CA PHE A 281 -4.59 6.83 0.08
C PHE A 281 -4.14 5.37 -0.07
N LYS A 282 -2.81 5.11 -0.10
CA LYS A 282 -2.25 3.82 -0.52
C LYS A 282 -1.53 3.07 0.58
N ARG A 283 -1.28 3.72 1.72
CA ARG A 283 -0.38 3.19 2.73
C ARG A 283 -1.06 2.12 3.58
N VAL A 284 -2.20 2.44 4.16
CA VAL A 284 -2.98 1.54 5.01
C VAL A 284 -4.29 1.20 4.31
N SER A 285 -4.65 -0.09 4.28
CA SER A 285 -5.87 -0.51 3.60
C SER A 285 -7.10 0.04 4.31
N ASN A 286 -8.02 0.68 3.58
CA ASN A 286 -9.26 1.30 4.09
C ASN A 286 -9.08 2.56 4.98
N TRP A 287 -7.89 3.14 5.02
CA TRP A 287 -7.58 4.32 5.82
C TRP A 287 -6.89 5.39 4.99
N TYR A 288 -7.21 6.65 5.25
CA TYR A 288 -6.48 7.80 4.75
C TYR A 288 -5.40 8.19 5.77
N GLU A 289 -4.15 8.29 5.33
CA GLU A 289 -3.05 8.76 6.18
C GLU A 289 -2.83 10.25 5.93
N PHE A 290 -3.20 11.07 6.90
CA PHE A 290 -2.90 12.50 6.95
C PHE A 290 -1.52 12.71 7.57
N GLN A 291 -0.67 13.53 6.96
CA GLN A 291 0.66 13.84 7.47
C GLN A 291 0.93 15.35 7.49
N MET A 292 1.48 15.83 8.61
CA MET A 292 1.99 17.19 8.75
C MET A 292 3.52 17.17 8.83
N VAL A 293 4.16 18.05 8.06
CA VAL A 293 5.61 18.11 7.91
C VAL A 293 6.07 19.56 7.94
N THR A 294 7.26 19.82 8.46
CA THR A 294 7.94 21.13 8.28
C THR A 294 9.37 20.93 7.79
N TRP A 295 10.00 22.02 7.35
CA TRP A 295 11.42 22.03 7.04
C TRP A 295 12.21 22.45 8.27
N ASP A 296 13.03 21.54 8.80
CA ASP A 296 13.99 21.85 9.84
C ASP A 296 15.28 22.39 9.21
N ALA A 297 15.55 23.68 9.42
CA ALA A 297 16.70 24.36 8.84
C ALA A 297 18.03 23.81 9.38
N ALA A 298 18.07 23.43 10.66
CA ALA A 298 19.26 22.90 11.31
C ALA A 298 19.74 21.59 10.66
N THR A 299 18.82 20.68 10.37
CA THR A 299 19.15 19.41 9.69
C THR A 299 19.05 19.46 8.18
N SER A 300 18.55 20.56 7.63
CA SER A 300 18.26 20.75 6.21
C SER A 300 17.41 19.60 5.64
N GLN A 301 16.37 19.20 6.39
CA GLN A 301 15.47 18.11 6.03
C GLN A 301 14.03 18.43 6.36
N SER A 302 13.12 17.71 5.69
CA SER A 302 11.71 17.71 6.06
C SER A 302 11.50 16.75 7.23
N VAL A 303 10.78 17.20 8.25
CA VAL A 303 10.55 16.47 9.50
C VAL A 303 9.07 16.32 9.78
N THR A 304 8.68 15.14 10.27
CA THR A 304 7.29 14.79 10.55
C THR A 304 6.85 15.42 11.87
N LEU A 305 5.76 16.18 11.84
CA LEU A 305 5.14 16.81 13.01
C LEU A 305 4.00 15.95 13.57
N CYS A 306 3.20 15.34 12.70
CA CYS A 306 2.06 14.54 13.10
C CYS A 306 1.68 13.58 11.98
N ARG A 307 1.19 12.39 12.35
CA ARG A 307 0.50 11.46 11.47
C ARG A 307 -0.88 11.17 12.02
N ALA A 308 -1.87 11.05 11.15
CA ALA A 308 -3.18 10.58 11.55
C ALA A 308 -3.73 9.60 10.52
N PHE A 309 -4.52 8.64 10.99
CA PHE A 309 -5.28 7.72 10.15
C PHE A 309 -6.76 8.01 10.36
N THR A 310 -7.47 8.26 9.26
CA THR A 310 -8.89 8.61 9.28
C THR A 310 -9.66 7.80 8.24
N THR A 311 -10.96 7.59 8.46
CA THR A 311 -11.89 6.97 7.49
C THR A 311 -12.68 7.98 6.66
N SER A 312 -12.48 9.30 6.88
CA SER A 312 -13.22 10.37 6.21
C SER A 312 -12.35 11.56 5.83
N THR A 313 -12.56 12.07 4.62
CA THR A 313 -11.96 13.33 4.15
C THR A 313 -12.94 14.51 4.16
N SER A 314 -14.10 14.39 4.83
CA SER A 314 -15.06 15.50 4.97
C SER A 314 -14.47 16.71 5.72
N ALA A 315 -15.09 17.88 5.56
CA ALA A 315 -14.65 19.10 6.25
C ALA A 315 -14.76 18.99 7.78
N SER A 316 -15.86 18.42 8.26
CA SER A 316 -16.08 18.11 9.68
C SER A 316 -15.02 17.17 10.25
N ALA A 317 -14.60 16.16 9.48
CA ALA A 317 -13.55 15.22 9.91
C ALA A 317 -12.21 15.92 10.07
N HIS A 318 -11.86 16.81 9.12
CA HIS A 318 -10.64 17.60 9.21
C HIS A 318 -10.71 18.64 10.34
N HIS A 319 -11.86 19.28 10.56
CA HIS A 319 -12.06 20.21 11.68
C HIS A 319 -11.81 19.50 13.02
N GLU A 320 -12.44 18.34 13.23
CA GLU A 320 -12.20 17.53 14.42
C GLU A 320 -10.73 17.07 14.52
N LEU A 321 -10.13 16.67 13.40
CA LEU A 321 -8.73 16.25 13.36
C LEU A 321 -7.80 17.36 13.88
N TYR A 322 -7.99 18.60 13.41
CA TYR A 322 -7.21 19.72 13.92
C TYR A 322 -7.45 19.99 15.40
N ARG A 323 -8.71 19.93 15.86
CA ARG A 323 -9.05 20.09 17.27
C ARG A 323 -8.29 19.08 18.14
N GLN A 324 -8.30 17.81 17.75
CA GLN A 324 -7.63 16.75 18.52
C GLN A 324 -6.10 16.86 18.45
N ILE A 325 -5.52 17.16 17.27
CA ILE A 325 -4.07 17.37 17.14
C ILE A 325 -3.60 18.51 18.06
N PHE A 326 -4.27 19.66 18.03
CA PHE A 326 -3.86 20.80 18.86
C PHE A 326 -4.23 20.66 20.33
N LYS A 327 -5.25 19.87 20.67
CA LYS A 327 -5.51 19.45 22.05
C LYS A 327 -4.38 18.59 22.60
N ILE A 328 -3.86 17.64 21.81
CA ILE A 328 -2.67 16.85 22.18
C ILE A 328 -1.47 17.78 22.39
N ALA A 329 -1.23 18.71 21.46
CA ALA A 329 -0.10 19.64 21.57
C ALA A 329 -0.20 20.57 22.79
N TYR A 330 -1.41 21.03 23.12
CA TYR A 330 -1.66 21.79 24.34
C TYR A 330 -1.40 20.96 25.60
N ASN A 331 -1.86 19.71 25.64
CA ASN A 331 -1.62 18.83 26.79
C ASN A 331 -0.12 18.55 26.99
N ASP A 332 0.66 18.46 25.91
CA ASP A 332 2.11 18.21 25.99
C ASP A 332 2.91 19.46 26.39
N THR A 333 2.45 20.67 26.04
CA THR A 333 3.29 21.89 26.09
C THR A 333 2.69 23.05 26.90
N GLY A 334 1.40 23.00 27.23
CA GLY A 334 0.64 24.11 27.79
C GLY A 334 0.45 25.29 26.83
N ARG A 335 0.81 25.17 25.55
CA ARG A 335 0.75 26.26 24.55
C ARG A 335 -0.37 26.03 23.54
N HIS A 336 -1.11 27.09 23.24
CA HIS A 336 -2.08 27.10 22.15
C HIS A 336 -1.40 27.35 20.79
N PRO A 337 -1.97 26.86 19.67
CA PRO A 337 -1.49 27.21 18.34
C PRO A 337 -1.61 28.71 18.09
N ARG A 338 -0.55 29.30 17.56
CA ARG A 338 -0.52 30.71 17.16
C ARG A 338 -0.38 30.81 15.65
N PHE A 339 -1.09 31.76 15.07
CA PHE A 339 -1.09 32.08 13.64
C PHE A 339 -0.63 33.51 13.48
N HIS A 340 0.33 33.75 12.59
CA HIS A 340 1.01 35.04 12.48
C HIS A 340 0.04 36.18 12.19
N TYR A 341 -0.94 35.97 11.32
CA TYR A 341 -1.92 37.00 10.97
C TYR A 341 -2.95 37.28 12.09
N LEU A 342 -3.20 36.31 12.98
CA LEU A 342 -4.11 36.46 14.12
C LEU A 342 -3.41 37.05 15.35
N HIS A 343 -2.17 36.62 15.60
CA HIS A 343 -1.49 36.82 16.89
C HIS A 343 -0.19 37.61 16.80
N GLY A 344 0.29 37.94 15.59
CA GLY A 344 1.59 38.57 15.33
C GLY A 344 2.76 37.59 15.21
N ASP A 345 2.57 36.32 15.57
CA ASP A 345 3.57 35.26 15.52
C ASP A 345 2.93 33.87 15.35
N GLY A 346 3.76 32.86 15.13
CA GLY A 346 3.34 31.46 14.91
C GLY A 346 3.31 31.09 13.42
N TYR A 347 2.30 30.34 12.99
CA TYR A 347 2.18 29.86 11.60
C TYR A 347 2.06 31.01 10.61
N GLU A 348 3.03 31.09 9.70
CA GLU A 348 3.08 32.05 8.60
C GLU A 348 2.43 31.48 7.34
N ILE A 349 2.74 30.22 7.01
CA ILE A 349 2.30 29.56 5.78
C ILE A 349 1.88 28.13 6.05
N TRP A 350 0.76 27.76 5.44
CA TRP A 350 0.27 26.41 5.39
C TRP A 350 0.14 25.94 3.94
N THR A 351 0.99 24.99 3.54
CA THR A 351 1.03 24.49 2.17
C THR A 351 0.31 23.15 2.06
N THR A 352 -0.64 23.02 1.14
CA THR A 352 -1.41 21.76 0.92
C THR A 352 -1.77 21.54 -0.55
N ASP A 353 -2.28 20.37 -0.89
CA ASP A 353 -2.97 20.12 -2.15
C ASP A 353 -4.37 20.78 -2.17
N ASP A 354 -4.95 20.89 -3.35
CA ASP A 354 -6.26 21.48 -3.63
C ASP A 354 -7.41 20.54 -3.22
N ASP A 355 -7.51 20.27 -1.92
CA ASP A 355 -8.59 19.50 -1.31
C ASP A 355 -9.56 20.42 -0.55
N ARG A 356 -10.81 20.46 -1.03
CA ARG A 356 -11.84 21.36 -0.48
C ARG A 356 -12.26 20.96 0.94
N GLY A 357 -12.32 19.66 1.24
CA GLY A 357 -12.73 19.17 2.55
C GLY A 357 -11.71 19.60 3.62
N HIS A 358 -10.44 19.34 3.34
CA HIS A 358 -9.31 19.78 4.15
C HIS A 358 -9.28 21.30 4.34
N ALA A 359 -9.36 22.07 3.24
CA ALA A 359 -9.34 23.53 3.31
C ALA A 359 -10.47 24.07 4.18
N LEU A 360 -11.71 23.60 3.97
CA LEU A 360 -12.85 24.05 4.76
C LEU A 360 -12.72 23.64 6.24
N GLY A 361 -12.30 22.42 6.54
CA GLY A 361 -12.11 21.96 7.92
C GLY A 361 -11.01 22.75 8.67
N LEU A 362 -9.92 23.09 7.98
CA LEU A 362 -8.89 23.99 8.52
C LEU A 362 -9.45 25.40 8.75
N GLY A 363 -10.24 25.93 7.81
CA GLY A 363 -10.91 27.22 7.96
C GLY A 363 -11.88 27.26 9.14
N GLN A 364 -12.66 26.19 9.34
CA GLN A 364 -13.58 26.06 10.49
C GLN A 364 -12.83 26.01 11.83
N PHE A 365 -11.69 25.33 11.87
CA PHE A 365 -10.81 25.35 13.04
C PHE A 365 -10.28 26.76 13.35
N LEU A 366 -10.00 27.58 12.34
CA LEU A 366 -9.54 28.95 12.55
C LEU A 366 -10.64 29.87 13.05
N VAL A 367 -11.88 29.68 12.58
CA VAL A 367 -13.05 30.38 13.16
C VAL A 367 -13.16 30.06 14.65
N GLU A 368 -12.96 28.80 15.05
CA GLU A 368 -12.92 28.39 16.46
C GLU A 368 -11.74 28.98 17.25
N ILE A 369 -10.61 29.30 16.61
CA ILE A 369 -9.52 30.01 17.31
C ILE A 369 -9.80 31.50 17.42
N ALA A 370 -10.44 32.09 16.39
CA ALA A 370 -10.61 33.52 16.27
C ALA A 370 -11.87 34.08 16.98
N GLN A 371 -12.76 33.23 17.49
CA GLN A 371 -14.04 33.64 18.09
C GLN A 371 -13.90 34.72 19.17
N ASP A 372 -12.83 34.67 19.98
CA ASP A 372 -12.58 35.67 21.04
C ASP A 372 -11.68 36.84 20.59
N LEU A 373 -11.25 36.86 19.33
CA LEU A 373 -10.36 37.89 18.78
C LEU A 373 -11.17 39.03 18.17
N THR A 374 -11.48 40.04 18.99
CA THR A 374 -12.26 41.21 18.56
C THR A 374 -11.45 42.28 17.83
N ALA A 375 -10.14 42.07 17.66
CA ALA A 375 -9.28 42.99 16.92
C ALA A 375 -9.72 43.09 15.45
N PHE A 376 -9.52 44.26 14.85
CA PHE A 376 -9.79 44.46 13.43
C PHE A 376 -8.74 43.77 12.55
N ASP A 377 -9.17 43.22 11.43
CA ASP A 377 -8.26 42.63 10.48
C ASP A 377 -7.37 43.69 9.83
N ARG A 378 -6.08 43.40 9.73
CA ARG A 378 -5.09 44.32 9.17
C ARG A 378 -5.34 44.65 7.69
N TYR A 379 -5.90 43.71 6.93
CA TYR A 379 -6.06 43.83 5.48
C TYR A 379 -7.47 44.23 5.05
N GLU A 380 -8.45 43.99 5.93
CA GLU A 380 -9.84 44.39 5.80
C GLU A 380 -10.28 45.10 7.10
N PRO A 381 -9.86 46.36 7.34
CA PRO A 381 -10.09 47.05 8.62
C PRO A 381 -11.57 47.24 9.00
N GLY A 382 -12.51 46.99 8.08
CA GLY A 382 -13.94 47.00 8.34
C GLY A 382 -14.49 45.70 8.95
N LYS A 383 -13.66 44.66 9.12
CA LYS A 383 -14.04 43.37 9.71
C LYS A 383 -13.20 43.07 10.95
N ARG A 384 -13.80 42.48 11.97
CA ARG A 384 -13.05 41.92 13.10
C ARG A 384 -12.57 40.52 12.75
N LEU A 385 -11.48 40.07 13.38
CA LEU A 385 -10.93 38.74 13.16
C LEU A 385 -11.94 37.64 13.48
N CYS A 386 -12.77 37.83 14.52
CA CYS A 386 -13.87 36.93 14.88
C CYS A 386 -15.03 36.89 13.87
N ASP A 387 -15.15 37.89 12.99
CA ASP A 387 -16.24 37.97 11.99
C ASP A 387 -15.84 37.33 10.65
N LEU A 388 -14.59 36.88 10.49
CA LEU A 388 -14.10 36.28 9.26
C LEU A 388 -14.66 34.87 9.08
N GLY A 389 -15.10 34.56 7.86
CA GLY A 389 -15.50 33.22 7.47
C GLY A 389 -14.31 32.26 7.27
N PRO A 390 -14.56 30.95 7.14
CA PRO A 390 -13.52 29.93 6.98
C PRO A 390 -12.53 30.24 5.85
N TYR A 391 -13.02 30.57 4.66
CA TYR A 391 -12.16 30.84 3.50
C TYR A 391 -11.45 32.20 3.57
N GLU A 392 -12.01 33.16 4.29
CA GLU A 392 -11.36 34.44 4.55
C GLU A 392 -10.14 34.25 5.46
N HIS A 393 -10.26 33.43 6.51
CA HIS A 393 -9.10 33.02 7.30
C HIS A 393 -8.01 32.35 6.45
N LEU A 394 -8.38 31.42 5.56
CA LEU A 394 -7.42 30.75 4.67
C LEU A 394 -6.66 31.74 3.78
N ALA A 395 -7.30 32.79 3.28
CA ALA A 395 -6.65 33.78 2.41
C ALA A 395 -5.42 34.48 3.04
N ARG A 396 -5.26 34.39 4.37
CA ARG A 396 -4.20 35.06 5.15
C ARG A 396 -2.98 34.19 5.46
N PHE A 397 -3.00 32.90 5.16
CA PHE A 397 -1.85 32.00 5.42
C PHE A 397 -1.81 30.71 4.59
N LEU A 398 -2.92 30.29 3.96
CA LEU A 398 -2.96 29.09 3.12
C LEU A 398 -2.26 29.35 1.78
N ARG A 399 -1.49 28.37 1.34
CA ARG A 399 -0.89 28.33 0.01
C ARG A 399 -1.09 26.97 -0.64
N LEU A 400 -1.54 26.94 -1.88
CA LEU A 400 -1.71 25.67 -2.59
C LEU A 400 -0.43 25.23 -3.30
N CYS A 401 -0.27 23.92 -3.40
CA CYS A 401 0.82 23.30 -4.13
C CYS A 401 0.67 23.55 -5.64
N VAL A 402 1.52 24.42 -6.19
CA VAL A 402 1.51 24.76 -7.61
C VAL A 402 1.87 23.53 -8.47
N VAL A 403 2.66 22.59 -7.94
CA VAL A 403 3.00 21.35 -8.65
C VAL A 403 1.76 20.47 -8.84
N HIS A 404 0.94 20.28 -7.79
CA HIS A 404 -0.30 19.52 -7.90
C HIS A 404 -1.32 20.21 -8.79
N LEU A 405 -1.50 21.52 -8.66
CA LEU A 405 -2.32 22.31 -9.56
C LEU A 405 -1.94 22.07 -11.03
N ARG A 406 -0.65 22.20 -11.36
CA ARG A 406 -0.15 21.99 -12.72
C ARG A 406 -0.37 20.56 -13.22
N ARG A 407 -0.22 19.55 -12.36
CA ARG A 407 -0.54 18.14 -12.69
C ARG A 407 -2.05 17.99 -12.98
N ASN A 408 -2.91 18.68 -12.24
CA ASN A 408 -4.36 18.66 -12.44
C ASN A 408 -4.77 19.37 -13.74
N ILE A 409 -4.18 20.53 -14.05
CA ILE A 409 -4.46 21.26 -15.31
C ILE A 409 -4.08 20.44 -16.54
N LYS A 410 -3.01 19.62 -16.49
CA LYS A 410 -2.64 18.72 -17.60
C LYS A 410 -3.77 17.80 -18.06
N ARG A 411 -4.73 17.46 -17.21
CA ARG A 411 -5.90 16.63 -17.57
C ARG A 411 -6.85 17.30 -18.56
N TYR A 412 -6.72 18.62 -18.74
CA TYR A 412 -7.48 19.44 -19.68
C TYR A 412 -6.75 19.64 -21.01
N GLN A 413 -5.50 19.16 -21.14
CA GLN A 413 -4.75 19.24 -22.38
C GLN A 413 -5.51 18.51 -23.50
N GLY A 414 -5.81 19.22 -24.59
CA GLY A 414 -6.61 18.71 -25.72
C GLY A 414 -8.12 18.67 -25.49
N LYS A 415 -8.62 18.98 -24.28
CA LYS A 415 -10.06 19.11 -23.98
C LYS A 415 -10.56 20.56 -24.08
N VAL A 416 -9.67 21.51 -23.82
CA VAL A 416 -9.94 22.94 -23.92
C VAL A 416 -9.02 23.56 -24.98
N SER A 417 -9.38 24.74 -25.49
CA SER A 417 -8.55 25.46 -26.44
C SER A 417 -7.20 25.84 -25.80
N LYS A 418 -6.17 26.06 -26.63
CA LYS A 418 -4.85 26.48 -26.15
C LYS A 418 -4.92 27.76 -25.32
N THR A 419 -5.72 28.74 -25.75
CA THR A 419 -5.92 30.01 -25.02
C THR A 419 -6.51 29.78 -23.62
N VAL A 420 -7.49 28.89 -23.50
CA VAL A 420 -8.09 28.54 -22.19
C VAL A 420 -7.08 27.79 -21.33
N TYR A 421 -6.35 26.84 -21.91
CA TYR A 421 -5.31 26.10 -21.21
C TYR A 421 -4.22 27.02 -20.65
N ASP A 422 -3.72 27.95 -21.47
CA ASP A 422 -2.69 28.92 -21.09
C ASP A 422 -3.21 29.89 -20.00
N ALA A 423 -4.47 30.31 -20.09
CA ALA A 423 -5.12 31.11 -19.04
C ALA A 423 -5.24 30.34 -17.71
N MET A 424 -5.59 29.05 -17.72
CA MET A 424 -5.62 28.24 -16.50
C MET A 424 -4.23 28.14 -15.84
N TRP A 425 -3.17 28.07 -16.65
CA TRP A 425 -1.79 28.04 -16.17
C TRP A 425 -1.31 29.38 -15.59
N SER A 426 -1.86 30.50 -16.05
CA SER A 426 -1.43 31.84 -15.62
C SER A 426 -1.99 32.26 -14.26
N LEU A 427 -3.04 31.59 -13.75
CA LEU A 427 -3.69 31.94 -12.48
C LEU A 427 -2.84 31.70 -11.22
N ALA A 428 -1.71 30.99 -11.31
CA ALA A 428 -0.81 30.74 -10.18
C ALA A 428 0.49 31.56 -10.32
N ALA A 429 0.52 32.71 -9.65
CA ALA A 429 1.64 33.65 -9.72
C ALA A 429 1.86 34.42 -8.40
N SER A 430 3.11 34.85 -8.18
CA SER A 430 3.44 35.83 -7.13
C SER A 430 3.55 37.27 -7.63
N GLU A 431 3.59 37.45 -8.95
CA GLU A 431 3.65 38.75 -9.60
C GLU A 431 2.25 39.16 -10.06
N THR A 432 2.02 40.46 -10.20
CA THR A 432 0.76 40.99 -10.72
C THR A 432 0.53 40.49 -12.14
N HIS A 433 -0.58 39.77 -12.33
CA HIS A 433 -1.04 39.32 -13.63
C HIS A 433 -1.54 40.51 -14.45
N THR A 434 -1.16 40.58 -15.73
CA THR A 434 -1.45 41.72 -16.63
C THR A 434 -2.95 42.03 -16.72
N ASP A 435 -3.78 41.01 -16.88
CA ASP A 435 -5.24 41.14 -16.81
C ASP A 435 -5.87 39.86 -16.22
N PHE A 436 -5.90 39.78 -14.89
CA PHE A 436 -6.45 38.62 -14.16
C PHE A 436 -7.95 38.41 -14.39
N PRO A 437 -8.81 39.46 -14.36
CA PRO A 437 -10.22 39.32 -14.69
C PRO A 437 -10.45 38.74 -16.09
N LYS A 438 -9.68 39.19 -17.09
CA LYS A 438 -9.79 38.65 -18.45
C LYS A 438 -9.40 37.18 -18.53
N ALA A 439 -8.34 36.76 -17.83
CA ALA A 439 -7.97 35.35 -17.76
C ALA A 439 -9.09 34.49 -17.15
N CYS A 440 -9.72 34.95 -16.07
CA CYS A 440 -10.89 34.28 -15.50
C CYS A 440 -12.05 34.21 -16.49
N GLU A 441 -12.32 35.29 -17.22
CA GLU A 441 -13.41 35.32 -18.20
C GLU A 441 -13.17 34.39 -19.40
N ILE A 442 -11.92 34.30 -19.87
CA ILE A 442 -11.51 33.33 -20.90
C ILE A 442 -11.81 31.90 -20.42
N ILE A 443 -11.51 31.59 -19.16
CA ILE A 443 -11.72 30.24 -18.62
C ILE A 443 -13.23 29.97 -18.42
N ARG A 444 -13.98 30.96 -17.93
CA ARG A 444 -15.43 30.87 -17.71
C ARG A 444 -16.20 30.63 -19.01
N THR A 445 -15.77 31.26 -20.11
CA THR A 445 -16.34 31.08 -21.45
C THR A 445 -15.70 29.92 -22.23
N GLY A 446 -14.68 29.29 -21.68
CA GLY A 446 -13.86 28.23 -22.30
C GLY A 446 -14.49 26.84 -22.36
N GLY A 447 -15.80 26.73 -22.12
CA GLY A 447 -16.56 25.48 -22.08
C GLY A 447 -16.85 24.96 -20.66
N LYS A 448 -17.75 23.97 -20.55
CA LYS A 448 -18.28 23.47 -19.27
C LYS A 448 -17.18 22.96 -18.32
N ASP A 449 -16.20 22.23 -18.85
CA ASP A 449 -15.10 21.67 -18.06
C ASP A 449 -14.21 22.76 -17.45
N ALA A 450 -13.88 23.79 -18.23
CA ALA A 450 -13.07 24.93 -17.79
C ALA A 450 -13.84 25.82 -16.79
N ALA A 451 -15.11 26.10 -17.07
CA ALA A 451 -15.98 26.89 -16.20
C ALA A 451 -16.19 26.21 -14.84
N ASN A 452 -16.45 24.90 -14.84
CA ASN A 452 -16.58 24.12 -13.60
C ASN A 452 -15.28 24.15 -12.79
N TRP A 453 -14.13 23.98 -13.47
CA TRP A 453 -12.84 24.07 -12.81
C TRP A 453 -12.63 25.43 -12.15
N LEU A 454 -12.88 26.54 -12.84
CA LEU A 454 -12.72 27.89 -12.28
C LEU A 454 -13.64 28.13 -11.09
N ARG A 455 -14.93 27.74 -11.22
CA ARG A 455 -15.93 27.89 -10.15
C ARG A 455 -15.50 27.23 -8.84
N GLU A 456 -14.83 26.09 -8.91
CA GLU A 456 -14.27 25.44 -7.71
C GLU A 456 -13.10 26.24 -7.11
N LYS A 457 -12.28 26.88 -7.96
CA LYS A 457 -11.11 27.64 -7.50
C LYS A 457 -11.47 28.98 -6.88
N GLU A 458 -12.55 29.61 -7.36
CA GLU A 458 -13.04 30.90 -6.87
C GLU A 458 -13.46 30.90 -5.39
N LEU A 459 -13.70 29.71 -4.80
CA LEU A 459 -14.09 29.59 -3.39
C LEU A 459 -12.96 29.97 -2.42
N PHE A 460 -11.75 29.44 -2.62
CA PHE A 460 -10.61 29.64 -1.72
C PHE A 460 -9.26 29.54 -2.44
N ALA A 461 -9.18 28.73 -3.49
CA ALA A 461 -7.93 28.37 -4.12
C ALA A 461 -7.25 29.55 -4.81
N LEU A 462 -7.99 30.49 -5.42
CA LEU A 462 -7.39 31.64 -6.10
C LEU A 462 -6.56 32.49 -5.14
N ALA A 463 -7.07 32.81 -3.94
CA ALA A 463 -6.32 33.53 -2.91
C ALA A 463 -5.11 32.74 -2.39
N ALA A 464 -5.16 31.41 -2.42
CA ALA A 464 -4.06 30.53 -2.03
C ALA A 464 -3.05 30.24 -3.17
N LEU A 465 -3.33 30.66 -4.41
CA LEU A 465 -2.49 30.45 -5.59
C LEU A 465 -1.88 31.74 -6.13
N TYR A 466 -2.56 32.87 -5.93
CA TYR A 466 -2.22 34.16 -6.48
C TYR A 466 -1.95 35.17 -5.36
N GLN A 467 -0.68 35.53 -5.15
CA GLN A 467 -0.26 36.37 -4.02
C GLN A 467 -0.97 37.73 -3.98
N PRO A 468 -1.20 38.46 -5.09
CA PRO A 468 -1.89 39.74 -5.05
C PRO A 468 -3.35 39.67 -4.59
N TRP A 469 -4.00 38.49 -4.66
CA TRP A 469 -5.33 38.26 -4.07
C TRP A 469 -5.25 37.63 -2.68
N SER A 470 -4.12 37.01 -2.36
CA SER A 470 -3.81 36.61 -1.00
C SER A 470 -3.69 37.83 -0.09
N LYS A 471 -3.94 37.62 1.20
CA LYS A 471 -3.61 38.59 2.26
C LYS A 471 -2.27 38.25 2.93
N ILE A 472 -1.53 37.28 2.40
CA ILE A 472 -0.18 36.94 2.87
C ILE A 472 0.82 37.99 2.35
N PRO A 473 1.64 38.62 3.22
CA PRO A 473 2.71 39.51 2.80
C PRO A 473 3.66 38.87 1.78
N LEU A 474 4.17 39.64 0.83
CA LEU A 474 4.97 39.11 -0.28
C LEU A 474 6.26 38.43 0.20
N GLU A 475 6.90 39.00 1.22
CA GLU A 475 8.09 38.47 1.87
C GLU A 475 7.82 37.10 2.53
N ILE A 476 6.68 36.97 3.22
CA ILE A 476 6.25 35.70 3.81
C ILE A 476 5.93 34.70 2.71
N TRP A 477 5.14 35.10 1.71
CA TRP A 477 4.77 34.26 0.57
C TRP A 477 6.00 33.69 -0.14
N ARG A 478 7.01 34.52 -0.40
CA ARG A 478 8.28 34.11 -1.03
C ARG A 478 9.14 33.23 -0.12
N ALA A 479 9.06 33.40 1.19
CA ALA A 479 9.77 32.57 2.15
C ALA A 479 9.16 31.16 2.30
N GLY A 480 7.86 31.00 2.00
CA GLY A 480 7.21 29.70 1.88
C GLY A 480 7.54 28.97 0.58
N LYS A 481 7.44 27.65 0.62
CA LYS A 481 7.50 26.81 -0.59
C LYS A 481 6.10 26.71 -1.20
N GLY A 482 5.98 26.96 -2.50
CA GLY A 482 4.75 26.72 -3.28
C GLY A 482 4.62 25.28 -3.75
N ASN A 483 5.24 24.33 -3.05
CA ASN A 483 5.19 22.91 -3.35
C ASN A 483 5.20 22.10 -2.05
N THR A 484 4.66 20.89 -2.12
CA THR A 484 4.59 19.90 -1.03
C THR A 484 5.67 18.83 -1.17
N ASN A 485 6.85 19.18 -1.74
CA ASN A 485 7.89 18.20 -2.01
C ASN A 485 8.41 17.52 -0.73
N GLY A 486 8.40 18.22 0.42
CA GLY A 486 8.86 17.68 1.68
C GLY A 486 7.96 16.54 2.13
N VAL A 487 6.66 16.80 2.20
CA VAL A 487 5.67 15.78 2.56
C VAL A 487 5.52 14.68 1.49
N GLU A 488 5.59 15.00 0.19
CA GLU A 488 5.64 13.98 -0.89
C GLU A 488 6.85 13.04 -0.73
N GLN A 489 8.01 13.59 -0.32
CA GLN A 489 9.21 12.79 -0.06
C GLN A 489 9.01 11.90 1.17
N MET A 490 8.41 12.42 2.25
CA MET A 490 8.12 11.63 3.44
C MET A 490 7.17 10.47 3.13
N HIS A 491 6.07 10.73 2.43
CA HIS A 491 5.19 9.66 1.98
C HIS A 491 5.93 8.65 1.10
N ARG A 492 6.82 9.09 0.22
CA ARG A 492 7.61 8.17 -0.62
C ARG A 492 8.53 7.29 0.21
N ASP A 493 9.25 7.87 1.16
CA ASP A 493 10.19 7.15 2.03
C ASP A 493 9.45 6.11 2.86
N VAL A 494 8.32 6.49 3.46
CA VAL A 494 7.51 5.57 4.25
C VAL A 494 6.81 4.51 3.39
N ASN A 495 6.39 4.84 2.16
CA ASN A 495 5.81 3.88 1.22
C ASN A 495 6.81 2.81 0.75
N ARG A 496 8.12 3.04 0.88
CA ARG A 496 9.14 2.00 0.64
C ARG A 496 9.16 0.96 1.74
N ASP A 497 8.74 1.32 2.95
CA ASP A 497 8.57 0.39 4.06
C ASP A 497 7.30 -0.46 3.91
N GLY A 498 6.45 -0.18 2.91
CA GLY A 498 5.31 -1.01 2.53
C GLY A 498 4.06 -0.20 2.16
N LYS A 499 3.15 -0.85 1.43
CA LYS A 499 1.83 -0.34 1.04
C LYS A 499 0.77 -1.39 1.35
N TRP A 500 -0.48 -0.95 1.44
CA TRP A 500 -1.63 -1.79 1.81
C TRP A 500 -1.39 -2.53 3.14
N LEU A 501 -0.88 -1.80 4.11
CA LEU A 501 -0.60 -2.29 5.45
C LEU A 501 -1.89 -2.47 6.26
N THR A 502 -1.85 -3.32 7.27
CA THR A 502 -2.80 -3.26 8.38
C THR A 502 -2.66 -1.93 9.15
N LEU A 503 -3.68 -1.49 9.89
CA LEU A 503 -3.60 -0.23 10.64
C LEU A 503 -2.45 -0.24 11.64
N LEU A 504 -2.34 -1.30 12.46
CA LEU A 504 -1.22 -1.45 13.38
C LEU A 504 0.14 -1.51 12.66
N GLY A 505 0.20 -2.16 11.50
CA GLY A 505 1.39 -2.15 10.65
C GLY A 505 1.78 -0.74 10.20
N GLY A 506 0.80 0.07 9.78
CA GLY A 506 0.97 1.48 9.41
C GLY A 506 1.46 2.35 10.57
N ILE A 507 0.83 2.23 11.73
CA ILE A 507 1.20 2.94 12.96
C ILE A 507 2.62 2.59 13.37
N GLN A 508 2.96 1.30 13.50
CA GLN A 508 4.28 0.85 13.94
C GLN A 508 5.39 1.24 12.96
N ARG A 509 5.18 1.09 11.65
CA ARG A 509 6.14 1.58 10.65
C ARG A 509 6.32 3.10 10.71
N GLY A 510 5.23 3.84 10.96
CA GLY A 510 5.28 5.30 11.15
C GLY A 510 6.11 5.68 12.37
N MET A 511 5.86 5.02 13.51
CA MET A 511 6.60 5.19 14.75
C MET A 511 8.10 4.94 14.54
N GLN A 512 8.47 3.82 13.91
CA GLN A 512 9.87 3.49 13.66
C GLN A 512 10.55 4.49 12.73
N HIS A 513 9.84 5.02 11.74
CA HIS A 513 10.34 6.10 10.89
C HIS A 513 10.61 7.36 11.70
N ASP A 514 9.64 7.79 12.52
CA ASP A 514 9.73 9.04 13.28
C ASP A 514 10.80 8.95 14.39
N ILE A 515 11.01 7.78 15.00
CA ILE A 515 12.14 7.52 15.92
C ILE A 515 13.48 7.69 15.21
N ARG A 516 13.64 7.11 14.01
CA ARG A 516 14.89 7.24 13.23
C ARG A 516 15.14 8.71 12.85
N GLU A 517 14.09 9.43 12.47
CA GLU A 517 14.14 10.84 12.16
C GLU A 517 14.59 11.67 13.38
N ALA A 518 13.99 11.42 14.56
CA ALA A 518 14.36 12.07 15.81
C ALA A 518 15.81 11.82 16.23
N LYS A 519 16.27 10.57 16.14
CA LYS A 519 17.68 10.21 16.42
C LYS A 519 18.64 10.91 15.47
N ASN A 520 18.32 10.97 14.18
CA ASN A 520 19.15 11.69 13.21
C ASN A 520 19.19 13.20 13.50
N MET A 521 18.08 13.80 13.92
CA MET A 521 18.07 15.20 14.33
C MET A 521 18.96 15.45 15.55
N SER A 522 18.89 14.58 16.55
CA SER A 522 19.77 14.66 17.72
C SER A 522 21.24 14.57 17.32
N LEU A 523 21.59 13.62 16.44
CA LEU A 523 22.95 13.41 15.97
C LEU A 523 23.52 14.62 15.21
N VAL A 524 22.71 15.29 14.38
CA VAL A 524 23.13 16.53 13.71
C VAL A 524 23.37 17.64 14.74
N ARG A 525 22.51 17.76 15.75
CA ARG A 525 22.59 18.84 16.74
C ARG A 525 23.73 18.64 17.73
N SER A 526 24.03 17.39 18.12
CA SER A 526 25.11 17.10 19.08
C SER A 526 26.47 16.93 18.42
N GLU A 527 26.55 16.22 17.28
CA GLU A 527 27.81 15.84 16.65
C GLU A 527 28.07 16.56 15.30
N GLY A 528 27.10 17.30 14.76
CA GLY A 528 27.20 17.88 13.42
C GLY A 528 27.14 16.85 12.27
N ILE A 529 26.81 15.58 12.57
CA ILE A 529 26.82 14.50 11.58
C ILE A 529 25.49 14.45 10.81
N HIS A 530 25.53 14.85 9.55
CA HIS A 530 24.37 14.82 8.65
C HIS A 530 24.10 13.44 8.03
N ARG A 531 22.81 13.16 7.77
CA ARG A 531 22.33 11.92 7.11
C ARG A 531 22.94 11.66 5.72
N ARG A 532 23.46 12.70 5.06
CA ARG A 532 24.08 12.62 3.73
C ARG A 532 25.38 13.41 3.73
N PHE A 533 26.39 12.92 3.03
CA PHE A 533 27.68 13.60 2.85
C PHE A 533 27.55 15.03 2.29
N LYS A 534 26.54 15.28 1.46
CA LYS A 534 26.21 16.62 0.98
C LYS A 534 24.89 17.06 1.61
N PRO A 535 24.91 18.04 2.53
CA PRO A 535 23.69 18.62 3.09
C PRO A 535 22.80 19.20 1.99
N SER A 536 21.49 19.15 2.21
CA SER A 536 20.50 19.71 1.29
C SER A 536 20.34 21.22 1.52
N GLU A 537 21.42 21.98 1.40
CA GLU A 537 21.35 23.43 1.60
C GLU A 537 20.41 24.08 0.58
N PRO A 538 19.72 25.18 0.96
CA PRO A 538 18.80 25.88 0.07
C PRO A 538 19.43 26.26 -1.28
N VAL A 539 20.68 26.73 -1.28
CA VAL A 539 21.40 27.16 -2.48
C VAL A 539 21.61 26.00 -3.46
N PHE A 540 22.08 24.84 -2.97
CA PHE A 540 22.25 23.66 -3.82
C PHE A 540 20.91 23.15 -4.36
N THR A 541 19.85 23.23 -3.56
CA THR A 541 18.51 22.81 -3.96
C THR A 541 17.97 23.72 -5.08
N GLN A 542 18.12 25.04 -4.95
CA GLN A 542 17.74 26.00 -5.98
C GLN A 542 18.56 25.81 -7.26
N LYS A 543 19.89 25.68 -7.16
CA LYS A 543 20.78 25.42 -8.30
C LYS A 543 20.37 24.16 -9.06
N ARG A 544 20.10 23.05 -8.35
CA ARG A 544 19.61 21.81 -8.97
C ARG A 544 18.23 21.98 -9.61
N SER A 545 17.34 22.78 -9.01
CA SER A 545 16.03 23.09 -9.58
C SER A 545 16.18 23.79 -10.93
N ILE A 546 16.98 24.86 -11.00
CA ILE A 546 17.26 25.60 -12.23
C ILE A 546 17.87 24.69 -13.29
N GLN A 547 18.89 23.91 -12.93
CA GLN A 547 19.52 22.94 -13.85
C GLN A 547 18.53 21.91 -14.39
N ARG A 548 17.59 21.43 -13.56
CA ARG A 548 16.53 20.51 -14.00
C ARG A 548 15.58 21.18 -14.99
N SER A 549 15.18 22.43 -14.75
CA SER A 549 14.35 23.19 -15.68
C SER A 549 15.06 23.39 -17.02
N VAL A 550 16.33 23.80 -17.02
CA VAL A 550 17.13 23.95 -18.24
C VAL A 550 17.22 22.62 -19.00
N ARG A 551 17.49 21.50 -18.33
CA ARG A 551 17.53 20.17 -18.97
C ARG A 551 16.16 19.71 -19.49
N ALA A 552 15.08 20.07 -18.83
CA ALA A 552 13.73 19.76 -19.29
C ALA A 552 13.38 20.55 -20.56
N GLU A 553 13.78 21.83 -20.59
CA GLU A 553 13.55 22.69 -21.74
C GLU A 553 14.40 22.27 -22.95
N LYS A 554 15.69 21.96 -22.74
CA LYS A 554 16.54 21.39 -23.80
C LYS A 554 15.91 20.14 -24.43
N ARG A 555 15.43 19.21 -23.61
CA ARG A 555 14.74 18.00 -24.10
C ARG A 555 13.46 18.30 -24.88
N ARG A 556 12.71 19.35 -24.51
CA ARG A 556 11.52 19.77 -25.26
C ARG A 556 11.89 20.36 -26.61
N LEU A 557 12.92 21.21 -26.66
CA LEU A 557 13.44 21.78 -27.90
C LEU A 557 13.93 20.66 -28.83
N GLU A 558 14.74 19.73 -28.32
CA GLU A 558 15.20 18.54 -29.06
C GLU A 558 14.02 17.69 -29.59
N SER A 559 12.96 17.51 -28.78
CA SER A 559 11.77 16.77 -29.22
C SER A 559 10.93 17.52 -30.25
N ALA A 560 10.93 18.85 -30.22
CA ALA A 560 10.24 19.69 -31.19
C ALA A 560 11.00 19.78 -32.52
N GLU A 561 12.33 19.79 -32.47
CA GLU A 561 13.21 19.71 -33.65
C GLU A 561 13.14 18.34 -34.34
N GLN A 562 12.86 17.26 -33.60
CA GLN A 562 12.67 15.91 -34.14
C GLN A 562 11.24 15.62 -34.62
N ALA A 563 10.28 16.53 -34.43
CA ALA A 563 8.93 16.37 -34.96
C ALA A 563 8.94 16.68 -36.48
N PRO A 564 8.53 15.74 -37.36
CA PRO A 564 8.49 16.01 -38.79
C PRO A 564 7.56 17.18 -39.11
N SER A 565 8.02 18.10 -39.96
CA SER A 565 7.23 19.23 -40.46
C SER A 565 6.18 18.73 -41.46
N ASP A 566 5.09 18.15 -40.98
CA ASP A 566 3.98 17.75 -41.85
C ASP A 566 3.10 18.97 -42.15
N ASN A 567 3.51 19.73 -43.17
CA ASN A 567 2.62 20.60 -43.95
C ASN A 567 3.11 20.66 -45.40
N ALA A 568 2.84 19.61 -46.17
CA ALA A 568 2.52 19.69 -47.60
C ALA A 568 2.01 18.31 -48.12
N HIS A 569 0.73 18.28 -48.51
CA HIS A 569 0.08 17.38 -49.47
C HIS A 569 0.52 15.89 -49.55
N HIS A 570 -0.32 14.98 -49.04
CA HIS A 570 -1.07 14.05 -49.91
C HIS A 570 -2.14 13.24 -49.18
N ALA A 571 -3.19 12.93 -49.93
CA ALA A 571 -4.43 12.31 -49.50
C ALA A 571 -4.34 10.79 -49.23
N SER A 572 -5.29 10.34 -48.42
CA SER A 572 -5.83 8.97 -48.30
C SER A 572 -4.91 7.89 -47.69
N THR A 573 -5.25 7.48 -46.47
CA THR A 573 -5.85 6.16 -46.17
C THR A 573 -5.76 5.92 -44.65
N GLY A 574 -6.92 5.81 -44.01
CA GLY A 574 -7.00 5.57 -42.58
C GLY A 574 -6.62 4.12 -42.23
N ARG A 575 -5.61 3.96 -41.37
CA ARG A 575 -5.45 2.74 -40.56
C ARG A 575 -4.96 3.09 -39.15
N LYS A 576 -5.90 3.00 -38.20
CA LYS A 576 -5.68 3.07 -36.75
C LYS A 576 -4.64 2.02 -36.33
N ARG A 577 -3.48 2.45 -35.83
CA ARG A 577 -2.55 1.60 -35.07
C ARG A 577 -2.77 1.79 -33.58
N ARG A 578 -3.27 0.73 -32.96
CA ARG A 578 -3.40 0.50 -31.52
C ARG A 578 -2.04 -0.04 -31.03
N ALA A 579 -1.36 0.67 -30.14
CA ALA A 579 -0.13 0.20 -29.51
C ALA A 579 -0.46 -0.87 -28.48
N GLN A 580 -0.15 -2.13 -28.80
CA GLN A 580 0.01 -3.21 -27.84
C GLN A 580 1.50 -3.42 -27.63
N SER A 581 1.93 -3.27 -26.38
CA SER A 581 3.26 -3.60 -25.88
C SER A 581 3.43 -5.12 -25.83
N LEU A 582 4.30 -5.66 -26.69
CA LEU A 582 4.87 -7.00 -26.55
C LEU A 582 6.17 -6.91 -25.72
N PRO A 583 6.43 -7.86 -24.81
CA PRO A 583 7.72 -7.98 -24.16
C PRO A 583 8.73 -8.67 -25.08
N ALA A 584 9.99 -8.24 -24.99
CA ALA A 584 11.11 -8.79 -25.72
C ALA A 584 11.37 -10.26 -25.32
N GLY A 585 11.22 -11.18 -26.28
CA GLY A 585 11.72 -12.53 -26.19
C GLY A 585 13.17 -12.57 -26.67
N THR A 586 14.07 -13.09 -25.83
CA THR A 586 15.42 -13.49 -26.24
C THR A 586 15.36 -14.95 -26.66
N SER A 587 15.90 -15.20 -27.85
CA SER A 587 15.98 -16.48 -28.54
C SER A 587 16.99 -17.43 -27.90
N ALA A 588 16.59 -18.69 -27.69
CA ALA A 588 17.50 -19.82 -27.63
C ALA A 588 16.87 -21.01 -28.40
N LEU A 589 17.61 -21.54 -29.37
CA LEU A 589 17.25 -22.71 -30.17
C LEU A 589 17.31 -24.02 -29.35
N PRO A 590 16.63 -25.09 -29.80
CA PRO A 590 16.35 -26.26 -28.98
C PRO A 590 17.50 -27.25 -29.02
N THR A 591 17.87 -27.79 -27.86
CA THR A 591 18.69 -29.01 -27.77
C THR A 591 17.82 -30.13 -27.24
N THR A 592 17.67 -31.16 -28.05
CA THR A 592 17.07 -32.45 -27.73
C THR A 592 17.81 -33.10 -26.56
N THR A 593 17.09 -33.51 -25.52
CA THR A 593 17.58 -34.56 -24.60
C THR A 593 16.41 -35.26 -23.91
N THR A 594 16.32 -36.54 -24.28
CA THR A 594 15.71 -37.70 -23.63
C THR A 594 15.31 -37.61 -22.16
N SER A 595 14.11 -38.12 -21.90
CA SER A 595 13.55 -38.55 -20.63
C SER A 595 14.54 -39.33 -19.76
N SER A 596 14.70 -38.92 -18.51
CA SER A 596 15.01 -39.84 -17.42
C SER A 596 14.31 -39.39 -16.15
N SER A 597 13.53 -40.32 -15.59
CA SER A 597 12.88 -40.21 -14.29
C SER A 597 13.96 -40.24 -13.20
N SER A 598 14.09 -39.17 -12.42
CA SER A 598 14.96 -39.14 -11.24
C SER A 598 14.11 -39.13 -9.97
N TYR A 599 14.14 -40.26 -9.27
CA TYR A 599 13.71 -40.37 -7.89
C TYR A 599 14.63 -39.50 -7.03
N LEU A 600 14.09 -38.43 -6.45
CA LEU A 600 14.79 -37.64 -5.43
C LEU A 600 14.72 -38.38 -4.10
N THR A 601 15.78 -39.13 -3.84
CA THR A 601 16.15 -39.67 -2.53
C THR A 601 16.37 -38.50 -1.57
N THR A 602 15.57 -38.43 -0.51
CA THR A 602 15.74 -37.46 0.57
C THR A 602 16.87 -37.96 1.47
N THR A 603 18.02 -37.29 1.43
CA THR A 603 19.05 -37.44 2.46
C THR A 603 18.52 -36.84 3.78
N PRO A 604 18.63 -37.55 4.92
CA PRO A 604 18.19 -37.02 6.21
C PRO A 604 19.14 -35.92 6.70
N ILE A 605 18.56 -34.81 7.16
CA ILE A 605 19.24 -33.76 7.92
C ILE A 605 19.44 -34.28 9.35
N PRO A 606 20.67 -34.36 9.89
CA PRO A 606 20.88 -34.71 11.28
C PRO A 606 20.39 -33.59 12.21
N ILE A 607 19.51 -33.96 13.14
CA ILE A 607 19.00 -33.09 14.20
C ILE A 607 19.96 -33.19 15.41
N ARG A 608 20.40 -32.02 15.89
CA ARG A 608 21.22 -31.70 17.10
C ARG A 608 22.73 -31.48 16.89
N ALA A 609 23.15 -30.24 17.17
CA ALA A 609 24.39 -29.95 17.86
C ALA A 609 24.06 -29.59 19.33
N PRO A 610 24.88 -29.99 20.32
CA PRO A 610 24.65 -29.66 21.72
C PRO A 610 24.96 -28.19 22.01
N VAL A 611 24.10 -27.57 22.82
CA VAL A 611 24.32 -26.26 23.43
C VAL A 611 25.52 -26.38 24.38
N GLN A 612 26.61 -25.67 24.10
CA GLN A 612 27.66 -25.45 25.09
C GLN A 612 27.14 -24.48 26.14
N THR A 613 26.95 -24.96 27.36
CA THR A 613 26.74 -24.12 28.54
C THR A 613 28.02 -23.31 28.83
N PRO A 614 27.93 -21.98 29.07
CA PRO A 614 29.08 -21.21 29.49
C PRO A 614 29.49 -21.61 30.93
N HIS A 615 30.79 -21.84 31.09
CA HIS A 615 31.45 -22.12 32.36
C HIS A 615 31.28 -20.93 33.31
N ILE A 616 30.62 -21.15 34.44
CA ILE A 616 30.60 -20.21 35.57
C ILE A 616 31.82 -20.55 36.44
N PRO A 617 32.73 -19.62 36.74
CA PRO A 617 33.78 -19.86 37.72
C PRO A 617 33.18 -19.84 39.13
N GLU A 618 33.49 -20.87 39.92
CA GLU A 618 33.11 -20.97 41.34
C GLU A 618 33.71 -19.81 42.16
N ALA A 619 32.89 -19.29 43.06
CA ALA A 619 33.29 -18.32 44.07
C ALA A 619 34.17 -19.01 45.13
N GLY A 620 35.45 -18.67 45.16
CA GLY A 620 36.34 -18.97 46.29
C GLY A 620 36.11 -17.97 47.43
N GLN A 621 35.66 -18.48 48.58
CA GLN A 621 35.61 -17.77 49.86
C GLN A 621 37.00 -17.71 50.52
N HIS A 622 37.35 -16.51 51.02
CA HIS A 622 38.28 -16.16 52.11
C HIS A 622 39.77 -16.53 51.91
N VAL A 623 40.74 -15.65 52.20
CA VAL A 623 41.15 -15.20 53.54
C VAL A 623 41.96 -13.88 53.46
N ARG A 624 41.85 -13.07 54.52
CA ARG A 624 42.62 -11.87 54.85
C ARG A 624 44.13 -12.17 54.97
N ASP A 625 44.99 -11.20 54.69
CA ASP A 625 45.94 -10.60 55.65
C ASP A 625 47.01 -9.76 54.93
N ASP A 626 47.15 -8.53 55.41
CA ASP A 626 48.33 -7.68 55.58
C ASP A 626 49.51 -7.75 54.60
N VAL A 627 49.81 -6.63 53.92
CA VAL A 627 50.86 -5.62 54.24
C VAL A 627 50.81 -4.49 53.21
#